data_AF-A0A147HZ06-F1
#
_entry.id   AF-A0A147HZ06-F1
#
_cell.length_a   1.000
_cell.length_b   1.000
_cell.length_c   1.000
_cell.angle_alpha   90.00
_cell.angle_beta   90.00
_cell.angle_gamma   90.00
#
_symmetry.space_group_name_H-M   'P 1'
#
loop_
_entity.id
_entity.type
_entity.pdbx_description
1 polymer ?
#
loop_
_entity_poly.entity_id
_entity_poly.type
_entity_poly.pdbx_seq_one_letter_code
_entity_poly.pdbx_strand_id
1 'polypeptide(L)'
;MGDLRAVTPVRRAELGWGVLLAVEAGVTEEVFFRLLLPLLIAQLSGSAVAGFVVATVLFGYAHRYQGVPGIAGTLLAGVLLTLIYLLSGHLWVAMLVHAAIDLNGLVVRPWLSGRLR
;
A
#
# COMPACT_ATOMS: atom_id res chain seq x y z
N MET A 1 0.68 4.79 14.06
CA MET A 1 0.00 4.85 12.76
C MET A 1 -0.11 6.31 12.37
N GLY A 2 0.17 6.65 11.11
CA GLY A 2 0.07 8.03 10.62
C GLY A 2 -1.36 8.59 10.67
N ASP A 3 -1.54 9.83 10.24
CA ASP A 3 -2.88 10.42 10.13
C ASP A 3 -3.61 9.88 8.90
N LEU A 4 -4.66 9.09 9.13
CA LEU A 4 -5.48 8.49 8.07
C LEU A 4 -6.84 9.17 7.92
N ARG A 5 -7.09 10.27 8.64
CA ARG A 5 -8.40 10.93 8.68
C ARG A 5 -8.93 11.33 7.31
N ALA A 6 -8.04 11.63 6.37
CA ALA A 6 -8.40 12.02 5.02
C ALA A 6 -9.12 10.92 4.21
N VAL A 7 -8.88 9.65 4.54
CA VAL A 7 -9.37 8.48 3.77
C VAL A 7 -10.17 7.48 4.61
N THR A 8 -10.18 7.63 5.93
CA THR A 8 -10.89 6.71 6.82
C THR A 8 -12.40 6.98 6.78
N PRO A 9 -13.24 5.97 6.52
CA PRO A 9 -14.70 6.12 6.58
C PRO A 9 -15.18 6.65 7.94
N VAL A 10 -16.12 7.60 7.91
CA VAL A 10 -16.74 8.20 9.10
C VAL A 10 -18.21 7.82 9.27
N ARG A 11 -18.85 7.28 8.21
CA ARG A 11 -20.22 6.75 8.22
C ARG A 11 -20.28 5.31 7.76
N ARG A 12 -21.27 4.54 8.25
CA ARG A 12 -21.46 3.14 7.80
C ARG A 12 -21.64 3.01 6.28
N ALA A 13 -22.32 3.99 5.67
CA ALA A 13 -22.55 4.04 4.23
C ALA A 13 -21.24 4.16 3.41
N GLU A 14 -20.13 4.58 4.02
CA GLU A 14 -18.83 4.76 3.35
C GLU A 14 -17.96 3.50 3.37
N LEU A 15 -18.35 2.46 4.12
CA LEU A 15 -17.56 1.24 4.22
C LEU A 15 -17.41 0.52 2.87
N GLY A 16 -18.43 0.59 2.01
CA GLY A 16 -18.33 0.06 0.64
C GLY A 16 -17.25 0.75 -0.19
N TRP A 17 -17.10 2.08 -0.03
CA TRP A 17 -16.02 2.83 -0.66
C TRP A 17 -14.65 2.47 -0.08
N GLY A 18 -14.57 2.19 1.23
CA GLY A 18 -13.35 1.68 1.85
C GLY A 18 -12.91 0.32 1.28
N VAL A 19 -13.86 -0.59 1.01
CA VAL A 19 -13.57 -1.87 0.33
C VAL A 19 -13.04 -1.64 -1.08
N LEU A 20 -13.73 -0.80 -1.86
CA LEU A 20 -13.33 -0.50 -3.24
C LEU A 20 -11.93 0.12 -3.30
N LEU A 21 -11.65 1.10 -2.44
CA LEU A 21 -10.35 1.75 -2.36
C LEU A 21 -9.25 0.76 -1.97
N ALA A 22 -9.48 -0.11 -0.98
CA ALA A 22 -8.51 -1.10 -0.56
C ALA A 22 -8.14 -2.10 -1.66
N VAL A 23 -9.13 -2.54 -2.45
CA VAL A 23 -8.90 -3.46 -3.57
C VAL A 23 -8.21 -2.74 -4.74
N GLU A 24 -8.67 -1.54 -5.08
CA GLU A 24 -8.10 -0.76 -6.18
C GLU A 24 -6.64 -0.41 -5.89
N ALA A 25 -6.35 0.20 -4.74
CA ALA A 25 -4.99 0.55 -4.33
C ALA A 25 -4.09 -0.70 -4.24
N GLY A 26 -4.59 -1.77 -3.61
CA GLY A 26 -3.84 -3.04 -3.51
C GLY A 26 -3.48 -3.65 -4.87
N VAL A 27 -4.22 -3.35 -5.94
CA VAL A 27 -3.87 -3.79 -7.30
C VAL A 27 -3.00 -2.76 -8.01
N THR A 28 -3.43 -1.51 -8.10
CA THR A 28 -2.78 -0.50 -8.94
C THR A 28 -1.43 -0.05 -8.38
N GLU A 29 -1.31 0.07 -7.06
CA GLU A 29 -0.04 0.41 -6.43
C GLU A 29 0.99 -0.72 -6.56
N GLU A 30 0.57 -1.99 -6.47
CA GLU A 30 1.49 -3.11 -6.67
C GLU A 30 1.96 -3.23 -8.12
N VAL A 31 1.07 -3.07 -9.11
CA VAL A 31 1.47 -3.01 -10.53
C VAL A 31 2.49 -1.91 -10.75
N PHE A 32 2.29 -0.73 -10.17
CA PHE A 32 3.18 0.40 -10.38
C PHE A 32 4.51 0.24 -9.64
N PHE A 33 4.47 0.07 -8.32
CA PHE A 33 5.65 0.13 -7.45
C PHE A 33 6.41 -1.19 -7.37
N ARG A 34 5.81 -2.35 -7.69
CA ARG A 34 6.47 -3.66 -7.56
C ARG A 34 6.77 -4.30 -8.91
N LEU A 35 6.13 -3.84 -9.98
CA LEU A 35 6.41 -4.32 -11.34
C LEU A 35 6.96 -3.22 -12.24
N LEU A 36 6.15 -2.24 -12.63
CA LEU A 36 6.48 -1.30 -13.70
C LEU A 36 7.70 -0.42 -13.37
N LEU A 37 7.68 0.26 -12.22
CA LEU A 37 8.71 1.21 -11.84
C LEU A 37 10.06 0.52 -11.56
N PRO A 38 10.14 -0.58 -10.77
CA PRO A 38 11.38 -1.32 -10.60
C PRO A 38 11.95 -1.82 -11.94
N LEU A 39 11.10 -2.34 -12.83
CA LEU A 39 11.53 -2.82 -14.15
C LEU A 39 12.11 -1.69 -14.99
N LEU A 40 11.44 -0.54 -15.07
CA LEU A 40 11.94 0.62 -15.82
C LEU A 40 13.31 1.09 -15.30
N ILE A 41 13.46 1.20 -13.97
CA ILE A 41 14.72 1.61 -13.37
C ILE A 41 15.80 0.56 -13.61
N ALA A 42 15.48 -0.73 -13.52
CA ALA A 42 16.41 -1.80 -13.82
C ALA A 42 16.90 -1.74 -15.28
N GLN A 43 16.00 -1.47 -16.23
CA GLN A 43 16.34 -1.32 -17.65
C GLN A 43 17.25 -0.11 -17.92
N LEU A 44 17.09 0.98 -17.18
CA LEU A 44 17.90 2.19 -17.36
C LEU A 44 19.24 2.14 -16.60
N SER A 45 19.27 1.51 -15.43
CA SER A 45 20.45 1.50 -14.53
C SER A 45 21.26 0.21 -14.59
N GLY A 46 20.71 -0.87 -15.14
CA GLY A 46 21.28 -2.22 -15.06
C GLY A 46 21.15 -2.89 -13.70
N SER A 47 20.43 -2.28 -12.73
CA SER A 47 20.31 -2.79 -11.36
C SER A 47 18.86 -2.98 -10.91
N ALA A 48 18.43 -4.24 -10.83
CA ALA A 48 17.13 -4.60 -10.25
C ALA A 48 17.03 -4.17 -8.77
N VAL A 49 18.12 -4.28 -8.01
CA VAL A 49 18.17 -3.84 -6.61
C VAL A 49 17.89 -2.35 -6.51
N ALA A 50 18.52 -1.52 -7.35
CA ALA A 50 18.25 -0.09 -7.39
C ALA A 50 16.77 0.19 -7.73
N GLY A 51 16.19 -0.56 -8.67
CA GLY A 51 14.78 -0.44 -9.03
C GLY A 51 13.82 -0.66 -7.86
N PHE A 52 13.97 -1.75 -7.13
CA PHE A 52 13.11 -2.05 -5.97
C PHE A 52 13.34 -1.08 -4.80
N VAL A 53 14.59 -0.69 -4.53
CA VAL A 53 14.90 0.27 -3.46
C VAL A 53 14.26 1.63 -3.75
N VAL A 54 14.46 2.16 -4.96
CA VAL A 54 13.90 3.47 -5.34
C VAL A 54 12.38 3.43 -5.35
N ALA A 55 11.76 2.39 -5.93
CA ALA A 55 10.31 2.25 -5.94
C ALA A 55 9.72 2.16 -4.52
N THR A 56 10.38 1.44 -3.60
CA THR A 56 9.94 1.34 -2.20
C THR A 56 10.03 2.68 -1.46
N VAL A 57 11.10 3.46 -1.69
CA VAL A 57 11.23 4.80 -1.12
C VAL A 57 10.15 5.74 -1.66
N LEU A 58 9.90 5.70 -2.97
CA LEU A 58 8.87 6.52 -3.61
C LEU A 58 7.46 6.13 -3.14
N PHE A 59 7.21 4.85 -2.91
CA PHE A 59 5.97 4.36 -2.30
C PHE A 59 5.73 4.97 -0.92
N GLY A 60 6.73 4.93 -0.02
CA GLY A 60 6.63 5.57 1.29
C GLY A 60 6.43 7.09 1.19
N TYR A 61 7.12 7.75 0.25
CA TYR A 61 6.98 9.19 0.03
C TYR A 61 5.60 9.59 -0.55
N ALA A 62 4.99 8.74 -1.38
CA ALA A 62 3.63 8.94 -1.87
C ALA A 62 2.63 9.10 -0.72
N HIS A 63 2.90 8.44 0.41
CA HIS A 63 2.10 8.46 1.63
C HIS A 63 2.43 9.61 2.59
N ARG A 64 3.17 10.64 2.16
CA ARG A 64 3.55 11.78 3.02
C ARG A 64 2.39 12.53 3.66
N TYR A 65 1.19 12.45 3.09
CA TYR A 65 -0.03 13.03 3.66
C TYR A 65 -0.42 12.41 5.01
N GLN A 66 0.13 11.24 5.35
CA GLN A 66 -0.07 10.57 6.62
C GLN A 66 0.90 11.04 7.73
N GLY A 67 1.79 11.99 7.42
CA GLY A 67 2.86 12.44 8.32
C GLY A 67 4.00 11.42 8.46
N VAL A 68 5.04 11.80 9.22
CA VAL A 68 6.27 11.00 9.37
C VAL A 68 6.01 9.55 9.83
N PRO A 69 5.13 9.27 10.82
CA PRO A 69 4.82 7.90 11.22
C PRO A 69 4.13 7.08 10.12
N GLY A 70 3.35 7.73 9.25
CA GLY A 70 2.72 7.07 8.12
C GLY A 70 3.72 6.75 7.01
N ILE A 71 4.64 7.67 6.70
CA ILE A 71 5.76 7.42 5.76
C ILE A 71 6.60 6.23 6.25
N ALA A 72 6.97 6.20 7.52
CA ALA A 72 7.77 5.11 8.07
C ALA A 72 7.03 3.77 8.01
N GLY A 73 5.75 3.74 8.38
CA GLY A 73 4.93 2.54 8.31
C GLY A 73 4.71 2.02 6.89
N THR A 74 4.47 2.92 5.94
CA THR A 74 4.27 2.59 4.52
C THR A 74 5.57 2.15 3.85
N LEU A 75 6.71 2.71 4.24
CA LEU A 75 8.03 2.23 3.82
C LEU A 75 8.25 0.78 4.28
N LEU A 76 7.99 0.47 5.55
CA LEU A 76 8.14 -0.89 6.09
C LEU A 76 7.19 -1.88 5.41
N ALA A 77 5.92 -1.50 5.22
CA ALA A 77 4.97 -2.29 4.44
C ALA A 77 5.47 -2.51 3.01
N GLY A 78 6.05 -1.48 2.38
CA GLY A 78 6.56 -1.58 1.02
C GLY A 78 7.77 -2.50 0.88
N VAL A 79 8.65 -2.56 1.89
CA VAL A 79 9.72 -3.56 1.97
C VAL A 79 9.12 -4.96 2.09
N LEU A 80 8.16 -5.16 3.00
CA LEU A 80 7.50 -6.44 3.20
C LEU A 80 6.81 -6.93 1.91
N LEU A 81 6.04 -6.08 1.23
CA LEU A 81 5.34 -6.43 0.00
C LEU A 81 6.31 -6.77 -1.13
N THR A 82 7.42 -6.04 -1.22
CA THR A 82 8.52 -6.38 -2.16
C THR A 82 9.09 -7.76 -1.87
N LEU A 83 9.36 -8.09 -0.60
CA LEU A 83 9.85 -9.42 -0.21
C LEU A 83 8.82 -10.50 -0.53
N ILE A 84 7.54 -10.27 -0.24
CA ILE A 84 6.45 -11.21 -0.56
C ILE A 84 6.41 -11.48 -2.06
N TYR A 85 6.47 -10.43 -2.89
CA TYR A 85 6.48 -10.59 -4.34
C TYR A 85 7.70 -11.40 -4.80
N LEU A 86 8.90 -11.03 -4.37
CA LEU A 86 10.14 -11.69 -4.82
C LEU A 86 10.26 -13.14 -4.34
N LEU A 87 9.81 -13.45 -3.12
CA LEU A 87 9.85 -14.81 -2.57
C LEU A 87 8.76 -15.71 -3.14
N SER A 88 7.56 -15.16 -3.38
CA SER A 88 6.47 -15.94 -3.98
C SER A 88 6.63 -16.12 -5.48
N GLY A 89 7.31 -15.19 -6.17
CA GLY A 89 7.36 -15.10 -7.63
C GLY A 89 6.04 -14.65 -8.26
N HIS A 90 5.05 -14.23 -7.46
CA HIS A 90 3.69 -13.95 -7.91
C HIS A 90 3.21 -12.60 -7.38
N LEU A 91 3.02 -11.64 -8.29
CA LEU A 91 2.59 -10.27 -7.93
C LEU A 91 1.22 -10.24 -7.22
N TRP A 92 0.30 -11.13 -7.60
CA TRP A 92 -1.04 -11.20 -7.01
C TRP A 92 -1.02 -11.51 -5.51
N VAL A 93 0.02 -12.17 -4.99
CA VAL A 93 0.15 -12.44 -3.56
C VAL A 93 0.40 -11.14 -2.80
N ALA A 94 1.27 -10.27 -3.31
CA ALA A 94 1.48 -8.93 -2.74
C ALA A 94 0.20 -8.08 -2.83
N MET A 95 -0.53 -8.15 -3.95
CA MET A 95 -1.82 -7.45 -4.12
C MET A 95 -2.85 -7.84 -3.06
N LEU A 96 -3.01 -9.15 -2.81
CA LEU A 96 -3.94 -9.64 -1.79
C LEU A 96 -3.52 -9.19 -0.38
N VAL A 97 -2.23 -9.25 -0.06
CA VAL A 97 -1.73 -8.82 1.26
C VAL A 97 -1.91 -7.32 1.44
N HIS A 98 -1.62 -6.52 0.40
CA HIS A 98 -1.81 -5.08 0.44
C HIS A 98 -3.30 -4.73 0.62
N ALA A 99 -4.18 -5.29 -0.20
CA ALA A 99 -5.63 -5.09 -0.05
C ALA A 99 -6.13 -5.52 1.34
N ALA A 100 -5.60 -6.60 1.93
CA ALA A 100 -5.96 -7.02 3.28
C ALA A 100 -5.51 -6.03 4.36
N ILE A 101 -4.31 -5.44 4.22
CA ILE A 101 -3.82 -4.38 5.12
C ILE A 101 -4.76 -3.17 5.06
N ASP A 102 -5.15 -2.77 3.86
CA ASP A 102 -6.02 -1.61 3.65
C ASP A 102 -7.46 -1.87 4.11
N LEU A 103 -8.01 -3.05 3.84
CA LEU A 103 -9.32 -3.47 4.37
C LEU A 103 -9.34 -3.42 5.89
N ASN A 104 -8.26 -3.83 6.56
CA ASN A 104 -8.16 -3.71 8.01
C ASN A 104 -8.20 -2.23 8.46
N GLY A 105 -7.47 -1.36 7.76
CA GLY A 105 -7.39 0.08 8.07
C GLY A 105 -8.68 0.86 7.78
N LEU A 106 -9.33 0.58 6.65
CA LEU A 106 -10.45 1.34 6.11
C LEU A 106 -11.82 0.74 6.45
N VAL A 107 -11.90 -0.54 6.77
CA VAL A 107 -13.19 -1.23 6.97
C VAL A 107 -13.28 -1.86 8.35
N VAL A 108 -12.39 -2.80 8.68
CA VAL A 108 -12.48 -3.60 9.91
C VAL A 108 -12.32 -2.71 11.15
N ARG A 109 -11.25 -1.92 11.23
CA ARG A 109 -11.00 -1.04 12.38
C ARG A 109 -12.06 0.03 12.55
N PRO A 110 -12.50 0.76 11.50
CA PRO A 110 -13.59 1.73 11.64
C PRO A 110 -14.88 1.07 12.11
N TRP A 111 -15.25 -0.09 11.54
CA TRP A 111 -16.44 -0.84 11.93
C TRP A 111 -16.42 -1.27 13.41
N LEU A 112 -15.28 -1.78 13.88
CA LEU A 112 -15.10 -2.20 15.27
C LEU A 112 -14.96 -1.03 16.25
N SER A 113 -14.57 0.15 15.79
CA SER A 113 -14.32 1.30 16.67
C SER A 113 -15.57 1.83 17.37
N GLY A 114 -16.77 1.46 16.91
CA GLY A 114 -18.05 1.98 17.41
C GLY A 114 -18.28 3.47 17.11
N ARG A 115 -17.39 4.11 16.35
CA ARG A 115 -17.45 5.55 16.04
C ARG A 115 -18.22 5.88 14.76
N LEU A 116 -18.59 4.87 13.99
CA LEU A 116 -19.39 5.05 12.77
C LEU A 116 -20.84 5.37 13.15
N ARG A 117 -21.28 6.56 12.73
CA ARG A 117 -22.68 6.97 12.78
C ARG A 117 -23.48 6.27 11.68
#